data_AF-A0A917P7S9-F1
#
_entry.id   AF-A0A917P7S9-F1
#
_cell.length_a   1.000
_cell.length_b   1.000
_cell.length_c   1.000
_cell.angle_alpha   90.00
_cell.angle_beta   90.00
_cell.angle_gamma   90.00
#
_symmetry.space_group_name_H-M   'P 1'
#
loop_
_entity.id
_entity.type
_entity.pdbx_description
1 polymer ?
#
loop_
_entity_poly.entity_id
_entity_poly.type
_entity_poly.pdbx_seq_one_letter_code
_entity_poly.pdbx_strand_id
1 'polypeptide(L)'
;MNGGVLGLLLIGVALGIASVACWRFMAHPAARCGPGLLAAAYYVAMWFWPHAAVLAVRTGHPYPAGDSVRLILLGLALVLAIVELSTRLHRTLRTNAALRRQLEDR
;
A
#
# COMPACT_ATOMS: atom_id res chain seq x y z
N MET A 1 0.25 -18.03 17.00
CA MET A 1 -0.16 -17.22 15.83
C MET A 1 1.07 -16.54 15.26
N ASN A 2 1.34 -16.70 13.96
CA ASN A 2 2.57 -16.19 13.32
C ASN A 2 2.42 -14.71 12.97
N GLY A 3 2.80 -13.82 13.89
CA GLY A 3 2.65 -12.37 13.74
C GLY A 3 3.31 -11.79 12.48
N GLY A 4 4.39 -12.40 11.98
CA GLY A 4 4.99 -12.01 10.70
C GLY A 4 4.04 -12.11 9.50
N VAL A 5 3.11 -13.07 9.50
CA VAL A 5 2.09 -13.20 8.44
C VAL A 5 1.07 -12.07 8.52
N LEU A 6 0.67 -11.67 9.73
CA LEU A 6 -0.22 -10.51 9.92
C LEU A 6 0.43 -9.23 9.41
N GLY A 7 1.73 -9.02 9.68
CA GLY A 7 2.47 -7.87 9.14
C GLY A 7 2.50 -7.86 7.61
N LEU A 8 2.73 -9.02 6.98
CA LEU A 8 2.69 -9.15 5.51
C LEU A 8 1.29 -8.89 4.92
N LEU A 9 0.23 -9.35 5.59
CA LEU A 9 -1.15 -9.05 5.20
C LEU A 9 -1.42 -7.54 5.27
N LEU A 10 -0.97 -6.86 6.33
CA LEU A 10 -1.11 -5.41 6.45
C LEU A 10 -0.38 -4.67 5.32
N ILE A 11 0.84 -5.10 4.97
CA ILE A 11 1.59 -4.53 3.84
C ILE A 11 0.82 -4.73 2.52
N GLY A 12 0.29 -5.94 2.28
CA GLY A 12 -0.50 -6.23 1.08
C GLY A 12 -1.78 -5.40 0.97
N VAL A 13 -2.49 -5.21 2.09
CA VAL A 13 -3.66 -4.32 2.17
C VAL A 13 -3.27 -2.87 1.89
N ALA A 14 -2.15 -2.40 2.47
CA ALA A 14 -1.65 -1.06 2.23
C ALA A 14 -1.39 -0.81 0.74
N LEU A 15 -0.66 -1.74 0.09
CA LEU A 15 -0.40 -1.71 -1.35
C LEU A 15 -1.69 -1.69 -2.18
N GLY A 16 -2.70 -2.49 -1.80
CA GLY A 16 -4.01 -2.48 -2.46
C GLY A 16 -4.70 -1.11 -2.36
N ILE A 17 -4.76 -0.53 -1.17
CA ILE A 17 -5.36 0.79 -0.94
C ILE A 17 -4.61 1.87 -1.72
N ALA A 18 -3.27 1.85 -1.71
CA ALA A 18 -2.45 2.78 -2.48
C ALA A 18 -2.72 2.67 -3.98
N SER A 19 -2.81 1.45 -4.51
CA SER A 19 -3.13 1.23 -5.92
C SER A 19 -4.49 1.82 -6.30
N VAL A 20 -5.52 1.61 -5.47
CA VAL A 20 -6.86 2.18 -5.71
C VAL A 20 -6.83 3.72 -5.62
N ALA A 21 -6.14 4.27 -4.63
CA ALA A 21 -5.99 5.72 -4.49
C ALA A 21 -5.29 6.33 -5.71
N CYS A 22 -4.17 5.77 -6.16
CA CYS A 22 -3.48 6.22 -7.35
C CYS A 22 -4.36 6.11 -8.60
N TRP A 23 -5.10 5.03 -8.77
CA TRP A 23 -6.03 4.86 -9.89
C TRP A 23 -7.12 5.94 -9.89
N ARG A 24 -7.66 6.27 -8.71
CA ARG A 24 -8.74 7.27 -8.54
C ARG A 24 -8.26 8.70 -8.72
N PHE A 25 -7.03 9.03 -8.30
CA PHE A 25 -6.58 10.41 -8.16
C PHE A 25 -5.56 10.87 -9.20
N MET A 26 -4.88 9.97 -9.93
CA MET A 26 -3.96 10.40 -10.99
C MET A 26 -4.69 10.73 -12.28
N ALA A 27 -4.33 11.86 -12.90
CA ALA A 27 -4.90 12.31 -14.16
C ALA A 27 -4.32 11.54 -15.37
N HIS A 28 -3.06 11.11 -15.30
CA HIS A 28 -2.38 10.45 -16.42
C HIS A 28 -2.66 8.94 -16.44
N PRO A 29 -3.15 8.35 -17.56
CA PRO A 29 -3.54 6.94 -17.63
C PRO A 29 -2.38 5.97 -17.36
N ALA A 30 -1.17 6.29 -17.81
CA ALA A 30 0.03 5.49 -17.50
C ALA A 30 0.37 5.47 -15.99
N ALA A 31 0.12 6.58 -15.29
CA ALA A 31 0.40 6.68 -13.86
C ALA A 31 -0.66 5.97 -13.00
N ARG A 32 -1.87 5.77 -13.54
CA ARG A 32 -2.95 4.99 -12.88
C ARG A 32 -2.63 3.50 -12.78
N CYS A 33 -1.97 2.94 -13.80
CA CYS A 33 -1.69 1.50 -13.88
C CYS A 33 -0.35 1.11 -13.25
N GLY A 34 0.61 2.05 -13.15
CA GLY A 34 1.92 1.82 -12.55
C GLY A 34 1.90 1.16 -11.17
N PRO A 35 1.14 1.67 -10.17
CA PRO A 35 1.13 1.08 -8.84
C PRO A 35 0.43 -0.29 -8.79
N GLY A 36 -0.57 -0.51 -9.63
CA GLY A 36 -1.21 -1.84 -9.76
C GLY A 36 -0.27 -2.87 -10.38
N LEU A 37 0.49 -2.48 -11.40
CA LEU A 37 1.54 -3.32 -12.00
C LEU A 37 2.68 -3.62 -11.02
N LEU A 38 3.11 -2.63 -10.23
CA LEU A 38 4.10 -2.83 -9.16
C LEU A 38 3.59 -3.76 -8.06
N ALA A 39 2.33 -3.64 -7.66
CA ALA A 39 1.72 -4.55 -6.70
C ALA A 39 1.62 -5.98 -7.26
N ALA A 40 1.21 -6.14 -8.53
CA ALA A 40 1.19 -7.43 -9.20
C ALA A 40 2.61 -8.04 -9.30
N ALA A 41 3.60 -7.24 -9.70
CA ALA A 41 5.00 -7.66 -9.76
C ALA A 41 5.53 -8.07 -8.38
N TYR A 42 5.15 -7.35 -7.32
CA TYR A 42 5.47 -7.71 -5.95
C TYR A 42 4.88 -9.07 -5.56
N TYR A 43 3.59 -9.32 -5.84
CA TYR A 43 2.98 -10.63 -5.56
C TYR A 43 3.60 -11.77 -6.37
N VAL A 44 3.94 -11.54 -7.63
CA VAL A 44 4.64 -12.52 -8.48
C VAL A 44 6.03 -12.79 -7.91
N ALA A 45 6.80 -11.76 -7.56
CA ALA A 45 8.11 -11.93 -6.94
C ALA A 45 8.01 -12.69 -5.61
N MET A 46 7.00 -12.39 -4.79
CA MET A 46 6.72 -13.07 -3.51
C MET A 46 6.38 -14.55 -3.70
N TRP A 47 5.85 -14.95 -4.86
CA TRP A 47 5.58 -16.34 -5.20
C TRP A 47 6.87 -17.14 -5.40
N PHE A 48 7.84 -16.57 -6.12
CA PHE A 48 9.14 -17.20 -6.39
C PHE A 48 10.13 -17.06 -5.22
N TRP A 49 10.10 -15.92 -4.52
CA TRP A 49 10.92 -15.63 -3.34
C TRP A 49 10.03 -15.31 -2.14
N PRO A 50 9.45 -16.33 -1.48
CA PRO A 50 8.59 -16.12 -0.34
C PRO A 50 9.37 -15.53 0.83
N HIS A 51 8.73 -14.61 1.56
CA HIS A 51 9.31 -14.03 2.75
C HIS A 51 9.54 -15.11 3.83
N ALA A 52 10.58 -14.94 4.64
CA ALA A 52 10.93 -15.86 5.74
C ALA A 52 9.75 -16.19 6.68
N ALA A 53 8.83 -15.25 6.90
CA ALA A 53 7.63 -15.49 7.71
C ALA A 53 6.65 -16.47 7.05
N VAL A 54 6.49 -16.41 5.72
CA VAL A 54 5.65 -17.34 4.94
C VAL A 54 6.32 -18.71 4.86
N LEU A 55 7.64 -18.74 4.65
CA LEU A 55 8.44 -19.96 4.72
C LEU A 55 8.30 -20.66 6.07
N ALA A 56 8.47 -19.92 7.17
CA ALA A 56 8.34 -20.45 8.54
C ALA A 56 6.96 -21.08 8.80
N VAL A 57 5.88 -20.49 8.27
CA VAL A 57 4.54 -21.09 8.36
C VAL A 57 4.45 -22.38 7.55
N ARG A 58 4.97 -22.39 6.33
CA ARG A 58 4.93 -23.56 5.45
C ARG A 58 5.75 -24.74 5.99
N THR A 59 6.86 -24.45 6.65
CA THR A 59 7.77 -25.46 7.19
C THR A 59 7.49 -25.80 8.65
N GLY A 60 6.49 -25.16 9.28
CA GLY A 60 6.13 -25.38 10.68
C GLY A 60 7.16 -24.86 11.69
N HIS A 61 8.17 -24.11 11.24
CA HIS A 61 9.19 -23.53 12.11
C HIS A 61 8.69 -22.26 12.80
N PRO A 62 9.09 -22.03 14.07
CA PRO A 62 8.73 -20.80 14.77
C PRO A 62 9.44 -19.60 14.12
N TYR A 63 8.66 -18.59 13.73
CA TYR A 63 9.20 -17.32 13.25
C TYR A 63 9.53 -16.41 14.45
N PRO A 64 10.68 -15.71 14.48
CA PRO A 64 11.08 -14.88 15.62
C PRO A 64 10.02 -13.83 15.98
N ALA A 65 9.69 -13.74 17.28
CA ALA A 65 8.69 -12.79 17.76
C ALA A 65 9.10 -11.33 17.53
N GLY A 66 10.39 -10.99 17.71
CA GLY A 66 10.91 -9.65 17.46
C GLY A 66 10.73 -9.19 16.01
N ASP A 67 11.03 -10.06 15.04
CA ASP A 67 10.85 -9.74 13.62
C ASP A 67 9.38 -9.68 13.23
N SER A 68 8.53 -10.50 13.86
CA SER A 68 7.07 -10.41 13.69
C SER A 68 6.53 -9.03 14.08
N VAL A 69 6.95 -8.51 15.24
CA VAL A 69 6.52 -7.18 15.71
C VAL A 69 7.03 -6.08 14.78
N ARG A 70 8.29 -6.16 14.35
CA ARG A 70 8.86 -5.20 13.37
C ARG A 70 8.07 -5.19 12.06
N LEU A 71 7.72 -6.36 11.52
CA LEU A 71 6.91 -6.51 10.31
C LEU A 71 5.50 -5.93 10.48
N ILE A 72 4.86 -6.17 11.62
CA ILE A 72 3.54 -5.61 11.92
C ILE A 72 3.60 -4.09 12.00
N LEU A 73 4.57 -3.53 12.74
CA LEU A 73 4.74 -2.08 12.86
C LEU A 73 5.05 -1.43 11.51
N LEU A 74 5.88 -2.08 10.68
CA LEU A 74 6.16 -1.61 9.32
C LEU A 74 4.91 -1.61 8.45
N GLY A 75 4.11 -2.68 8.48
CA GLY A 75 2.84 -2.75 7.77
C GLY A 75 1.85 -1.68 8.23
N LEU A 76 1.74 -1.46 9.54
CA LEU A 76 0.87 -0.43 10.11
C LEU A 76 1.32 0.99 9.71
N ALA A 77 2.62 1.27 9.78
CA ALA A 77 3.20 2.55 9.36
C ALA A 77 2.93 2.81 7.87
N LEU A 78 3.05 1.78 7.03
CA LEU A 78 2.77 1.88 5.59
C LEU A 78 1.28 2.18 5.33
N VAL A 79 0.37 1.48 6.01
CA VAL A 79 -1.08 1.75 5.92
C VAL A 79 -1.38 3.20 6.30
N LEU A 80 -0.86 3.65 7.45
CA LEU A 80 -1.07 5.02 7.94
C LEU A 80 -0.53 6.07 6.96
N ALA A 81 0.68 5.87 6.44
CA ALA A 81 1.29 6.77 5.47
C ALA A 81 0.47 6.88 4.18
N ILE A 82 -0.08 5.76 3.69
CA ILE A 82 -0.90 5.72 2.48
C ILE A 82 -2.26 6.40 2.70
N VAL A 83 -2.90 6.15 3.85
CA VAL A 83 -4.16 6.81 4.22
C VAL A 83 -3.96 8.32 4.35
N GLU A 84 -2.89 8.75 5.03
CA GLU A 84 -2.56 10.15 5.18
C GLU A 84 -2.27 10.81 3.82
N LEU A 85 -1.46 10.17 2.97
CA LEU A 85 -1.16 10.69 1.64
C LEU A 85 -2.43 10.80 0.78
N SER A 86 -3.29 9.78 0.82
CA SER A 86 -4.56 9.75 0.07
C SER A 86 -5.50 10.86 0.52
N THR A 87 -5.61 11.10 1.83
CA THR A 87 -6.47 12.17 2.36
C THR A 87 -5.94 13.55 2.02
N ARG A 88 -4.62 13.78 2.11
CA ARG A 88 -3.97 15.04 1.71
C ARG A 88 -4.18 15.30 0.22
N LEU A 89 -3.93 14.30 -0.63
CA LEU A 89 -4.11 14.40 -2.08
C LEU A 89 -5.56 14.76 -2.45
N HIS A 90 -6.53 14.11 -1.82
CA HIS A 90 -7.96 14.37 -2.05
C HIS A 90 -8.35 15.81 -1.69
N ARG A 91 -7.83 16.33 -0.57
CA ARG A 91 -8.05 17.73 -0.17
C ARG A 91 -7.45 18.68 -1.21
N THR A 92 -6.20 18.47 -1.63
CA THR A 92 -5.53 19.32 -2.62
C THR A 92 -6.27 19.34 -3.96
N LEU A 93 -6.75 18.19 -4.43
CA LEU A 93 -7.51 18.12 -5.69
C LEU A 93 -8.84 18.88 -5.61
N ARG A 94 -9.56 18.80 -4.47
CA ARG A 94 -10.79 19.57 -4.26
C ARG A 94 -10.53 21.08 -4.24
N THR A 95 -9.49 21.51 -3.53
CA THR A 95 -9.14 22.94 -3.46
C THR A 95 -8.76 23.48 -4.84
N ASN A 96 -7.94 22.75 -5.61
CA ASN A 96 -7.58 23.15 -6.96
C ASN A 96 -8.79 23.19 -7.91
N ALA A 97 -9.72 22.25 -7.80
CA ALA A 97 -10.95 22.28 -8.60
C ALA A 97 -11.84 23.49 -8.26
N ALA A 98 -11.94 23.86 -6.98
CA ALA A 98 -12.68 25.03 -6.54
C ALA A 98 -12.05 26.34 -7.04
N LEU A 99 -10.73 26.48 -6.92
CA LEU A 99 -9.99 27.63 -7.45
C LEU A 99 -10.12 27.76 -8.96
N ARG A 100 -10.11 26.65 -9.69
CA ARG A 100 -10.25 26.65 -11.16
C ARG A 100 -11.61 27.17 -11.61
N ARG A 101 -12.69 26.78 -10.93
CA ARG A 101 -14.04 27.31 -11.20
C ARG A 101 -14.13 28.81 -10.95
N GLN A 102 -13.53 29.30 -9.87
CA GLN A 102 -13.51 30.73 -9.56
C GLN A 102 -12.74 31.58 -10.60
N LEU A 103 -11.76 30.99 -11.27
CA LEU A 103 -11.02 31.63 -12.36
C LEU A 103 -11.78 31.59 -13.69
N GLU A 104 -12.67 30.61 -13.90
CA GLU A 104 -13.50 30.48 -15.11
C GLU A 104 -14.76 31.37 -15.06
N ASP A 105 -15.26 31.69 -13.86
CA ASP A 105 -16.42 32.58 -13.65
C ASP A 105 -16.07 34.09 -13.67
N ARG A 106 -14.80 34.45 -13.91
CA ARG A 106 -14.30 35.84 -14.05
C ARG A 106 -13.91 36.16 -15.48
#